data_AF-W5LVC3-F1
#
_entry.id   AF-W5LVC3-F1
#
_cell.length_a   1.000
_cell.length_b   1.000
_cell.length_c   1.000
_cell.angle_alpha   90.00
_cell.angle_beta   90.00
_cell.angle_gamma   90.00
#
_symmetry.space_group_name_H-M   'P 1'
#
loop_
_entity.id
_entity.type
_entity.pdbx_description
1 polymer ?
#
loop_
_entity_poly.entity_id
_entity_poly.type
_entity_poly.pdbx_seq_one_letter_code
_entity_poly.pdbx_strand_id
1 'polypeptide(L)'
;HFDSLIHCLVCSERSNVTLIELNQSWTEAQSLCRQNHTELVSVRSQSENEVVRRSARGHRVWIGLYNEPWQWSDQGASSFRNWAGGQPGSAGGRRCAQVDLQGSLRGGWTETNCSEIRPFFCHWDTRKLVLVREKKSWAEALDHCRRNSSYLLAITSDEEQSYAVEEARSAESSLVWLGLRQSRIFGFWFWVNGQPLNYQ
;
A
#
# COMPACT_ATOMS: atom_id res chain seq x y z
N HIS A 1 -29.16 -12.93 4.60
CA HIS A 1 -28.88 -13.51 3.27
C HIS A 1 -28.48 -12.37 2.33
N PHE A 2 -27.24 -11.87 2.43
CA PHE A 2 -26.75 -10.79 1.55
C PHE A 2 -26.07 -11.32 0.27
N ASP A 3 -25.77 -12.62 0.25
CA ASP A 3 -25.09 -13.29 -0.87
C ASP A 3 -25.91 -13.33 -2.17
N SER A 4 -27.21 -12.99 -2.13
CA SER A 4 -28.09 -12.91 -3.30
C SER A 4 -28.26 -11.48 -3.87
N LEU A 5 -27.76 -10.45 -3.19
CA LEU A 5 -27.83 -9.08 -3.69
C LEU A 5 -26.71 -8.84 -4.70
N ILE A 6 -27.06 -8.20 -5.81
CA ILE A 6 -26.12 -7.87 -6.88
C ILE A 6 -26.02 -6.35 -7.04
N HIS A 7 -24.79 -5.83 -6.94
CA HIS A 7 -24.50 -4.40 -7.06
C HIS A 7 -23.25 -4.20 -7.89
N CYS A 8 -23.09 -2.98 -8.43
CA CYS A 8 -21.80 -2.52 -8.93
C CYS A 8 -20.76 -2.55 -7.80
N LEU A 9 -19.49 -2.47 -8.13
CA LEU A 9 -18.40 -2.61 -7.18
C LEU A 9 -17.30 -1.60 -7.48
N VAL A 10 -16.62 -1.14 -6.43
CA VAL A 10 -15.47 -0.25 -6.58
C VAL A 10 -14.22 -1.04 -6.22
N CYS A 11 -13.37 -1.27 -7.21
CA CYS A 11 -12.04 -1.82 -6.99
C CYS A 11 -11.05 -0.67 -6.80
N SER A 12 -10.13 -0.82 -5.86
CA SER A 12 -8.93 0.02 -5.76
C SER A 12 -7.73 -0.78 -6.26
N GLU A 13 -7.04 -0.25 -7.28
CA GLU A 13 -5.71 -0.75 -7.62
C GLU A 13 -4.75 -0.57 -6.43
N ARG A 14 -3.73 -1.42 -6.35
CA ARG A 14 -2.63 -1.21 -5.40
C ARG A 14 -1.97 0.14 -5.70
N SER A 15 -1.54 0.84 -4.66
CA SER A 15 -0.76 2.08 -4.76
C SER A 15 0.31 1.94 -5.85
N ASN A 16 0.26 2.81 -6.85
CA ASN A 16 1.32 2.91 -7.83
C ASN A 16 2.57 3.46 -7.13
N VAL A 17 3.72 2.86 -7.42
CA VAL A 17 5.01 3.29 -6.86
C VAL A 17 5.83 3.91 -7.96
N THR A 18 6.36 5.10 -7.72
CA THR A 18 7.20 5.82 -8.68
C THR A 18 8.61 5.94 -8.12
N LEU A 19 9.59 5.49 -8.91
CA LEU A 19 11.00 5.70 -8.60
C LEU A 19 11.36 7.15 -8.92
N ILE A 20 11.84 7.88 -7.92
CA ILE A 20 12.44 9.19 -8.08
C ILE A 20 13.96 9.01 -8.11
N GLU A 21 14.56 9.20 -9.28
CA GLU A 21 16.00 9.06 -9.53
C GLU A 21 16.81 10.28 -9.04
N LEU A 22 16.46 10.81 -7.87
CA LEU A 22 17.18 11.89 -7.19
C LEU A 22 17.79 11.35 -5.90
N ASN A 23 19.09 11.57 -5.71
CA ASN A 23 19.79 11.13 -4.50
C ASN A 23 19.54 12.09 -3.35
N GLN A 24 18.83 11.63 -2.31
CA GLN A 24 18.47 12.43 -1.14
C GLN A 24 18.64 11.63 0.15
N SER A 25 18.81 12.33 1.28
CA SER A 25 18.67 11.69 2.59
C SER A 25 17.26 11.16 2.77
N TRP A 26 17.05 10.21 3.69
CA TRP A 26 15.73 9.62 3.90
C TRP A 26 14.67 10.68 4.27
N THR A 27 15.02 11.64 5.12
CA THR A 27 14.12 12.72 5.56
C THR A 27 13.77 13.67 4.40
N GLU A 28 14.75 14.01 3.55
CA GLU A 28 14.50 14.84 2.37
C GLU A 28 13.66 14.10 1.33
N ALA A 29 13.95 12.83 1.09
CA ALA A 29 13.16 11.96 0.22
C ALA A 29 11.70 11.89 0.69
N GLN A 30 11.47 11.74 2.00
CA GLN A 30 10.14 11.78 2.59
C GLN A 30 9.42 13.11 2.33
N SER A 31 10.11 14.22 2.59
CA SER A 31 9.58 15.56 2.35
C SER A 31 9.19 15.76 0.88
N LEU A 32 10.03 15.31 -0.06
CA LEU A 32 9.76 15.40 -1.49
C LEU A 32 8.57 14.54 -1.92
N CYS A 33 8.44 13.32 -1.40
CA CYS A 33 7.25 12.51 -1.65
C CYS A 33 5.98 13.21 -1.15
N ARG A 34 6.02 13.81 0.04
CA ARG A 34 4.88 14.54 0.62
C ARG A 34 4.50 15.80 -0.15
N GLN A 35 5.45 16.45 -0.81
CA GLN A 35 5.19 17.64 -1.62
C GLN A 35 4.48 17.32 -2.94
N ASN A 36 4.82 16.19 -3.59
CA ASN A 36 4.43 15.95 -4.98
C ASN A 36 3.62 14.68 -5.23
N HIS A 37 3.57 13.73 -4.28
CA HIS A 37 3.10 12.36 -4.58
C HIS A 37 2.22 11.72 -3.50
N THR A 38 2.62 11.75 -2.23
CA THR A 38 1.88 11.47 -0.98
C THR A 38 2.87 11.17 0.14
N GLU A 39 3.66 10.10 0.00
CA GLU A 39 4.54 9.57 1.04
C GLU A 39 5.58 8.60 0.45
N LEU A 40 6.67 8.31 1.17
CA LEU A 40 7.56 7.20 0.82
C LEU A 40 6.80 5.87 0.80
N VAL A 41 7.22 4.96 -0.09
CA VAL A 41 6.54 3.68 -0.25
C VAL A 41 6.57 2.84 1.03
N SER A 42 5.40 2.37 1.44
CA SER A 42 5.23 1.27 2.39
C SER A 42 5.00 -0.04 1.65
N VAL A 43 5.60 -1.12 2.15
CA VAL A 43 5.52 -2.45 1.51
C VAL A 43 4.75 -3.40 2.42
N ARG A 44 3.60 -3.87 1.96
CA ARG A 44 2.62 -4.61 2.76
C ARG A 44 2.52 -6.09 2.43
N SER A 45 3.21 -6.53 1.38
CA SER A 45 3.20 -7.93 0.95
C SER A 45 4.45 -8.29 0.15
N GLN A 46 4.71 -9.60 0.02
CA GLN A 46 5.77 -10.10 -0.86
C GLN A 46 5.59 -9.61 -2.30
N SER A 47 4.36 -9.59 -2.80
CA SER A 47 4.06 -9.12 -4.15
C SER A 47 4.36 -7.63 -4.34
N GLU A 48 4.12 -6.77 -3.34
CA GLU A 48 4.50 -5.36 -3.42
C GLU A 48 6.02 -5.19 -3.36
N ASN A 49 6.71 -5.99 -2.53
CA ASN A 49 8.16 -6.00 -2.47
C ASN A 49 8.77 -6.33 -3.83
N GLU A 50 8.20 -7.30 -4.56
CA GLU A 50 8.66 -7.63 -5.90
C GLU A 50 8.45 -6.50 -6.92
N VAL A 51 7.37 -5.72 -6.79
CA VAL A 51 7.13 -4.55 -7.64
C VAL A 51 8.21 -3.50 -7.38
N VAL A 52 8.43 -3.12 -6.12
CA VAL A 52 9.50 -2.17 -5.74
C VAL A 52 10.87 -2.66 -6.24
N ARG A 53 11.18 -3.95 -6.02
CA ARG A 53 12.44 -4.57 -6.44
C ARG A 53 12.66 -4.50 -7.95
N ARG A 54 11.61 -4.78 -8.75
CA ARG A 54 11.69 -4.73 -10.22
C ARG A 54 11.79 -3.30 -10.73
N SER A 55 11.07 -2.37 -10.10
CA SER A 55 11.05 -0.95 -10.49
C SER A 55 12.32 -0.19 -10.08
N ALA A 56 13.11 -0.71 -9.13
CA ALA A 56 14.30 -0.03 -8.59
C ALA A 56 15.48 0.07 -9.59
N ARG A 57 15.40 -0.58 -10.76
CA ARG A 57 16.38 -0.45 -11.86
C ARG A 57 17.85 -0.68 -11.45
N GLY A 58 18.10 -1.54 -10.47
CA GLY A 58 19.45 -1.84 -9.97
C GLY A 58 19.97 -0.92 -8.86
N HIS A 59 19.24 0.14 -8.51
CA HIS A 59 19.62 1.04 -7.43
C HIS A 59 19.31 0.45 -6.05
N ARG A 60 20.10 0.84 -5.05
CA ARG A 60 19.66 0.81 -3.65
C ARG A 60 18.73 1.98 -3.44
N VAL A 61 17.54 1.73 -2.92
CA VAL A 61 16.46 2.73 -2.89
C VAL A 61 15.86 2.86 -1.50
N TRP A 62 15.51 4.08 -1.11
CA TRP A 62 14.76 4.33 0.11
C TRP A 62 13.31 3.84 0.00
N ILE A 63 12.83 3.29 1.13
CA ILE A 63 11.42 2.99 1.40
C ILE A 63 11.03 3.65 2.73
N GLY A 64 9.73 3.77 3.00
CA GLY A 64 9.19 4.51 4.14
C GLY A 64 9.42 3.89 5.52
N LEU A 65 10.30 2.90 5.67
CA LEU A 65 10.52 2.20 6.95
C LEU A 65 11.74 2.77 7.69
N TYR A 66 11.60 3.11 8.97
CA TYR A 66 12.65 3.68 9.84
C TYR A 66 12.53 3.21 11.30
N ASN A 67 13.57 3.33 12.12
CA ASN A 67 13.66 2.69 13.45
C ASN A 67 13.50 3.63 14.68
N GLU A 68 12.30 4.01 15.10
CA GLU A 68 12.06 4.60 16.44
C GLU A 68 10.63 4.32 16.99
N PRO A 69 10.13 3.07 17.16
CA PRO A 69 10.59 1.75 16.70
C PRO A 69 10.39 1.52 15.18
N TRP A 70 10.66 0.31 14.65
CA TRP A 70 10.50 0.01 13.21
C TRP A 70 9.06 0.18 12.71
N GLN A 71 8.77 1.34 12.11
CA GLN A 71 7.44 1.74 11.67
C GLN A 71 7.47 2.42 10.30
N TRP A 72 6.31 2.43 9.64
CA TRP A 72 6.14 3.05 8.33
C TRP A 72 5.86 4.55 8.46
N SER A 73 6.43 5.35 7.56
CA SER A 73 6.26 6.80 7.50
C SER A 73 4.83 7.23 7.16
N ASP A 74 4.10 6.38 6.44
CA ASP A 74 2.68 6.54 6.10
C ASP A 74 1.73 6.19 7.26
N GLN A 75 2.27 5.92 8.46
CA GLN A 75 1.52 5.47 9.63
C GLN A 75 0.75 4.14 9.40
N GLY A 76 1.11 3.40 8.36
CA GLY A 76 0.47 2.14 8.00
C GLY A 76 0.72 1.04 9.03
N ALA A 77 -0.31 0.23 9.30
CA ALA A 77 -0.27 -0.84 10.29
C ALA A 77 0.38 -2.16 9.81
N SER A 78 1.05 -2.16 8.65
CA SER A 78 1.62 -3.38 8.07
C SER A 78 2.74 -3.96 8.93
N SER A 79 2.59 -5.22 9.32
CA SER A 79 3.62 -6.03 10.00
C SER A 79 4.58 -6.75 9.04
N PHE A 80 4.35 -6.68 7.73
CA PHE A 80 5.20 -7.34 6.73
C PHE A 80 6.63 -6.78 6.78
N ARG A 81 7.62 -7.68 6.83
CA ARG A 81 9.05 -7.32 6.81
C ARG A 81 9.79 -8.28 5.89
N ASN A 82 10.53 -7.75 4.92
CA ASN A 82 11.37 -8.53 4.01
C ASN A 82 12.86 -8.23 4.25
N TRP A 83 13.27 -8.27 5.51
CA TRP A 83 14.67 -8.09 5.90
C TRP A 83 15.57 -9.13 5.23
N ALA A 84 16.75 -8.70 4.77
CA ALA A 84 17.79 -9.62 4.31
C ALA A 84 18.38 -10.41 5.49
N GLY A 85 19.11 -11.49 5.21
CA GLY A 85 19.74 -12.30 6.25
C GLY A 85 20.64 -11.46 7.17
N GLY A 86 20.42 -11.54 8.48
CA GLY A 86 21.16 -10.77 9.48
C GLY A 86 20.73 -9.31 9.64
N GLN A 87 19.57 -8.92 9.09
CA GLN A 87 18.99 -7.58 9.22
C GLN A 87 17.66 -7.62 10.04
N PRO A 88 17.26 -6.50 10.66
CA PRO A 88 18.04 -5.28 10.85
C PRO A 88 19.24 -5.54 11.78
N GLY A 89 20.31 -4.78 11.58
CA GLY A 89 21.49 -4.85 12.45
C GLY A 89 21.20 -4.39 13.88
N SER A 90 22.18 -4.55 14.77
CA SER A 90 22.13 -4.05 16.15
C SER A 90 22.80 -2.68 16.30
N ALA A 91 22.92 -1.92 15.22
CA ALA A 91 23.65 -0.66 15.22
C ALA A 91 22.85 0.43 15.95
N GLY A 92 23.52 1.18 16.84
CA GLY A 92 22.91 2.32 17.51
C GLY A 92 22.57 3.47 16.55
N GLY A 93 21.66 4.34 17.01
CA GLY A 93 21.22 5.55 16.31
C GLY A 93 20.04 5.34 15.37
N ARG A 94 19.60 6.45 14.74
CA ARG A 94 18.50 6.45 13.76
C ARG A 94 18.97 5.83 12.44
N ARG A 95 18.17 4.92 11.93
CA ARG A 95 18.38 4.01 10.80
C ARG A 95 17.12 3.96 9.96
N CYS A 96 17.35 3.85 8.66
CA CYS A 96 16.31 3.86 7.66
C CYS A 96 16.52 2.65 6.74
N ALA A 97 15.41 2.05 6.29
CA ALA A 97 15.46 0.87 5.46
C ALA A 97 15.62 1.25 3.99
N GLN A 98 16.46 0.50 3.29
CA GLN A 98 16.58 0.52 1.84
C GLN A 98 16.29 -0.89 1.29
N VAL A 99 15.80 -0.96 0.05
CA VAL A 99 15.83 -2.22 -0.71
C VAL A 99 17.23 -2.39 -1.29
N ASP A 100 17.91 -3.49 -0.95
CA ASP A 100 19.22 -3.80 -1.52
C ASP A 100 19.07 -4.69 -2.76
N LEU A 101 19.67 -4.27 -3.86
CA LEU A 101 19.67 -5.00 -5.13
C LEU A 101 21.03 -5.62 -5.48
N GLN A 102 22.02 -5.51 -4.60
CA GLN A 102 23.40 -5.85 -4.87
C GLN A 102 23.89 -7.02 -4.01
N GLY A 103 24.84 -7.78 -4.55
CA GLY A 103 25.54 -8.85 -3.82
C GLY A 103 24.62 -9.94 -3.26
N SER A 104 24.98 -10.47 -2.09
CA SER A 104 24.27 -11.56 -1.40
C SER A 104 22.95 -11.13 -0.76
N LEU A 105 22.66 -9.83 -0.65
CA LEU A 105 21.45 -9.29 -0.01
C LEU A 105 20.36 -8.93 -1.03
N ARG A 106 20.57 -9.28 -2.31
CA ARG A 106 19.71 -8.90 -3.44
C ARG A 106 18.25 -9.27 -3.19
N GLY A 107 17.39 -8.26 -3.19
CA GLY A 107 15.94 -8.37 -3.05
C GLY A 107 15.44 -8.35 -1.62
N GLY A 108 16.33 -8.30 -0.62
CA GLY A 108 15.99 -8.06 0.77
C GLY A 108 16.10 -6.58 1.17
N TRP A 109 15.65 -6.26 2.38
CA TRP A 109 15.81 -4.95 2.99
C TRP A 109 17.02 -4.93 3.91
N THR A 110 17.73 -3.81 3.92
CA THR A 110 18.84 -3.57 4.83
C THR A 110 18.62 -2.24 5.53
N GLU A 111 19.07 -2.12 6.77
CA GLU A 111 19.15 -0.82 7.43
C GLU A 111 20.46 -0.09 7.10
N THR A 112 20.41 1.24 7.04
CA THR A 112 21.61 2.08 6.97
C THR A 112 21.35 3.45 7.62
N ASN A 113 22.38 4.28 7.72
CA ASN A 113 22.25 5.64 8.24
C ASN A 113 21.27 6.45 7.36
N CYS A 114 20.28 7.09 7.97
CA CYS A 114 19.27 7.88 7.27
C CYS A 114 19.85 9.09 6.50
N SER A 115 21.07 9.52 6.83
CA SER A 115 21.81 10.58 6.14
C SER A 115 22.46 10.14 4.82
N GLU A 116 22.45 8.83 4.51
CA GLU A 116 22.90 8.35 3.20
C GLU A 116 22.03 8.93 2.07
N ILE A 117 22.64 9.25 0.94
CA ILE A 117 21.92 9.77 -0.22
C ILE A 117 21.58 8.62 -1.18
N ARG A 118 20.29 8.44 -1.49
CA ARG A 118 19.80 7.38 -2.39
C ARG A 118 18.61 7.87 -3.21
N PRO A 119 18.34 7.25 -4.38
CA PRO A 119 17.03 7.33 -5.02
C PRO A 119 15.96 6.75 -4.09
N PHE A 120 14.71 7.10 -4.33
CA PHE A 120 13.62 6.75 -3.42
C PHE A 120 12.32 6.48 -4.15
N PHE A 121 11.47 5.65 -3.54
CA PHE A 121 10.13 5.40 -4.05
C PHE A 121 9.11 6.22 -3.29
N CYS A 122 8.31 6.98 -4.03
CA CYS A 122 7.08 7.56 -3.51
C CYS A 122 5.89 6.67 -3.90
N HIS A 123 4.90 6.62 -3.02
CA HIS A 123 3.55 6.30 -3.44
C HIS A 123 3.05 7.44 -4.32
N TRP A 124 2.45 7.09 -5.46
CA TRP A 124 1.63 8.03 -6.19
C TRP A 124 0.22 7.92 -5.66
N ASP A 125 -0.44 9.05 -5.37
CA ASP A 125 -1.88 9.06 -5.14
C ASP A 125 -2.62 8.80 -6.44
N THR A 126 -2.63 7.53 -6.82
CA THR A 126 -3.60 6.97 -7.73
C THR A 126 -4.01 5.67 -7.07
N ARG A 127 -4.74 5.75 -5.95
CA ARG A 127 -5.77 4.74 -5.75
C ARG A 127 -6.72 4.91 -6.92
N LYS A 128 -6.40 4.29 -8.05
CA LYS A 128 -7.27 4.30 -9.22
C LYS A 128 -8.48 3.50 -8.81
N LEU A 129 -9.50 4.23 -8.39
CA LEU A 129 -10.81 3.68 -8.12
C LEU A 129 -11.39 3.34 -9.47
N VAL A 130 -11.75 2.07 -9.63
CA VAL A 130 -12.37 1.56 -10.83
C VAL A 130 -13.76 1.13 -10.45
N LEU A 131 -14.75 1.90 -10.87
CA LEU A 131 -16.14 1.47 -10.84
C LEU A 131 -16.35 0.39 -11.89
N VAL A 132 -16.67 -0.81 -11.44
CA VAL A 132 -17.11 -1.91 -12.30
C VAL A 132 -18.63 -1.89 -12.32
N ARG A 133 -19.20 -1.61 -13.49
CA ARG A 133 -20.66 -1.49 -13.70
C ARG A 133 -21.39 -2.84 -13.73
N GLU A 134 -20.64 -3.93 -13.92
CA GLU A 134 -21.22 -5.27 -13.92
C GLU A 134 -21.68 -5.63 -12.50
N LYS A 135 -22.99 -5.87 -12.33
CA LYS A 135 -23.58 -6.19 -11.03
C LYS A 135 -23.19 -7.60 -10.61
N LYS A 136 -22.64 -7.74 -9.41
CA LYS A 136 -22.13 -9.01 -8.87
C LYS A 136 -22.57 -9.18 -7.42
N SER A 137 -22.64 -10.42 -6.95
CA SER A 137 -22.70 -10.68 -5.51
C SER A 137 -21.42 -10.20 -4.83
N TRP A 138 -21.44 -9.99 -3.52
CA TRP A 138 -20.24 -9.53 -2.80
C TRP A 138 -19.06 -10.51 -2.97
N ALA A 139 -19.33 -11.82 -2.98
CA ALA A 139 -18.31 -12.84 -3.16
C ALA A 139 -17.69 -12.82 -4.56
N GLU A 140 -18.51 -12.69 -5.60
CA GLU A 140 -18.05 -12.53 -6.98
C GLU A 140 -17.31 -11.21 -7.19
N ALA A 141 -17.72 -10.15 -6.50
CA ALA A 141 -17.08 -8.85 -6.56
C ALA A 141 -15.66 -8.88 -5.98
N LEU A 142 -15.49 -9.56 -4.84
CA LEU A 142 -14.18 -9.80 -4.23
C LEU A 142 -13.25 -10.57 -5.18
N ASP A 143 -13.77 -11.64 -5.78
CA ASP A 143 -13.03 -12.48 -6.72
C ASP A 143 -12.67 -11.70 -8.01
N HIS A 144 -13.58 -10.87 -8.52
CA HIS A 144 -13.34 -10.02 -9.68
C HIS A 144 -12.17 -9.05 -9.47
N CYS A 145 -12.17 -8.24 -8.40
CA CYS A 145 -11.08 -7.30 -8.15
C CYS A 145 -9.74 -8.07 -8.00
N ARG A 146 -9.74 -9.19 -7.28
CA ARG A 146 -8.53 -10.02 -7.06
C ARG A 146 -7.93 -10.55 -8.35
N ARG A 147 -8.76 -11.05 -9.28
CA ARG A 147 -8.29 -11.52 -10.59
C ARG A 147 -7.66 -10.41 -11.43
N ASN A 148 -8.12 -9.18 -11.25
CA ASN A 148 -7.58 -7.98 -11.90
C ASN A 148 -6.48 -7.29 -11.08
N SER A 149 -5.79 -8.00 -10.18
CA SER A 149 -4.70 -7.47 -9.34
C SER A 149 -5.08 -6.24 -8.49
N SER A 150 -6.36 -6.10 -8.17
CA SER A 150 -6.91 -5.05 -7.31
C SER A 150 -7.63 -5.66 -6.11
N TYR A 151 -8.14 -4.81 -5.23
CA TYR A 151 -8.97 -5.23 -4.10
C TYR A 151 -10.27 -4.42 -4.10
N LEU A 152 -11.33 -4.96 -3.52
CA LEU A 152 -12.49 -4.12 -3.18
C LEU A 152 -12.02 -2.97 -2.29
N LEU A 153 -12.48 -1.76 -2.61
CA LEU A 153 -12.05 -0.54 -1.96
C LEU A 153 -12.24 -0.62 -0.43
N ALA A 154 -11.16 -0.30 0.30
CA ALA A 154 -11.24 0.06 1.71
C ALA A 154 -11.25 1.58 1.82
N ILE A 155 -12.14 2.11 2.66
CA ILE A 155 -12.20 3.54 2.96
C ILE A 155 -11.42 3.77 4.26
N THR A 156 -10.32 4.50 4.15
CA THR A 156 -9.34 4.79 5.21
C THR A 156 -9.09 6.29 5.41
N SER A 157 -9.76 7.15 4.62
CA SER A 157 -9.64 8.60 4.68
C SER A 157 -10.90 9.29 4.15
N ASP A 158 -11.08 10.56 4.52
CA ASP A 158 -12.17 11.42 4.02
C ASP A 158 -12.14 11.61 2.50
N GLU A 159 -10.93 11.65 1.94
CA GLU A 159 -10.73 11.77 0.50
C GLU A 159 -11.25 10.52 -0.23
N GLU A 160 -10.90 9.32 0.25
CA GLU A 160 -11.42 8.07 -0.30
C GLU A 160 -12.93 7.94 -0.17
N GLN A 161 -13.49 8.39 0.96
CA GLN A 161 -14.94 8.42 1.13
C GLN A 161 -15.58 9.32 0.09
N SER A 162 -15.04 10.52 -0.12
CA SER A 162 -15.55 11.49 -1.09
C SER A 162 -15.50 10.95 -2.52
N TYR A 163 -14.39 10.31 -2.91
CA TYR A 163 -14.26 9.67 -4.22
C TYR A 163 -15.17 8.46 -4.39
N ALA A 164 -15.30 7.60 -3.38
CA ALA A 164 -16.20 6.45 -3.43
C ALA A 164 -17.66 6.89 -3.63
N VAL A 165 -18.06 7.99 -3.00
CA VAL A 165 -19.38 8.60 -3.17
C VAL A 165 -19.57 9.12 -4.59
N GLU A 166 -18.59 9.80 -5.16
CA GLU A 166 -18.67 10.33 -6.52
C GLU A 166 -18.73 9.20 -7.57
N GLU A 167 -17.91 8.16 -7.41
CA GLU A 167 -17.99 6.96 -8.25
C GLU A 167 -19.32 6.22 -8.10
N ALA A 168 -19.86 6.12 -6.88
CA ALA A 168 -21.16 5.51 -6.65
C ALA A 168 -22.30 6.29 -7.33
N ARG A 169 -22.21 7.63 -7.46
CA ARG A 169 -23.19 8.43 -8.25
C ARG A 169 -23.16 8.09 -9.73
N SER A 170 -21.98 7.74 -10.25
CA SER A 170 -21.80 7.30 -11.63
C SER A 170 -22.29 5.87 -11.87
N ALA A 171 -22.56 5.11 -10.80
CA ALA A 171 -23.23 3.83 -10.89
C ALA A 171 -24.73 4.04 -11.14
N GLU A 172 -25.30 3.28 -12.06
CA GLU A 172 -26.75 3.23 -12.30
C GLU A 172 -27.55 2.60 -11.13
N SER A 173 -26.92 2.43 -9.96
CA SER A 173 -27.52 1.84 -8.77
C SER A 173 -27.21 2.68 -7.54
N SER A 174 -28.16 2.75 -6.60
CA SER A 174 -28.03 3.50 -5.34
C SER A 174 -26.98 2.94 -4.35
N LEU A 175 -26.42 1.76 -4.63
CA LEU A 175 -25.48 1.05 -3.76
C LEU A 175 -24.35 0.44 -4.59
N VAL A 176 -23.14 0.43 -4.02
CA VAL A 176 -21.96 -0.25 -4.57
C VAL A 176 -21.31 -1.14 -3.50
N TRP A 177 -20.67 -2.22 -3.93
CA TRP A 177 -19.88 -3.07 -3.05
C TRP A 177 -18.51 -2.46 -2.75
N LEU A 178 -18.18 -2.47 -1.46
CA LEU A 178 -16.88 -2.12 -0.90
C LEU A 178 -16.27 -3.33 -0.18
N GLY A 179 -15.03 -3.19 0.28
CA GLY A 179 -14.24 -4.27 0.85
C GLY A 179 -14.54 -4.62 2.31
N LEU A 180 -15.56 -4.01 2.94
CA LEU A 180 -15.84 -4.23 4.36
C LEU A 180 -16.55 -5.58 4.54
N ARG A 181 -16.06 -6.43 5.45
CA ARG A 181 -16.64 -7.75 5.72
C ARG A 181 -16.66 -8.07 7.21
N GLN A 182 -17.73 -8.73 7.65
CA GLN A 182 -17.81 -9.30 8.99
C GLN A 182 -17.25 -10.73 9.04
N SER A 183 -16.44 -11.01 10.04
CA SER A 183 -15.98 -12.37 10.37
C SER A 183 -17.15 -13.22 10.84
N ARG A 184 -17.41 -14.34 10.16
CA ARG A 184 -18.48 -15.29 10.57
C ARG A 184 -18.17 -16.00 11.89
N ILE A 185 -16.89 -16.11 12.24
CA ILE A 185 -16.43 -16.85 13.44
C ILE A 185 -16.38 -15.91 14.65
N PHE A 186 -15.86 -14.70 14.46
CA PHE A 186 -15.54 -13.79 15.56
C PHE A 186 -16.40 -12.52 15.60
N GLY A 187 -17.26 -12.29 14.61
CA GLY A 187 -18.19 -11.15 14.59
C GLY A 187 -17.55 -9.77 14.34
N PHE A 188 -16.22 -9.63 14.35
CA PHE A 188 -15.55 -8.36 14.04
C PHE A 188 -15.61 -8.00 12.55
N TRP A 189 -15.57 -6.71 12.25
CA TRP A 189 -15.47 -6.17 10.90
C TRP A 189 -14.01 -5.94 10.50
N PHE A 190 -13.70 -6.18 9.24
CA PHE A 190 -12.36 -5.94 8.69
C PHE A 190 -12.42 -5.62 7.20
N TRP A 191 -11.44 -4.86 6.72
CA TRP A 191 -11.24 -4.64 5.30
C TRP A 191 -10.55 -5.85 4.67
N VAL A 192 -11.09 -6.38 3.57
CA VAL A 192 -10.57 -7.57 2.88
C VAL A 192 -9.19 -7.39 2.23
N ASN A 193 -8.71 -6.14 2.13
CA ASN A 193 -7.37 -5.80 1.67
C ASN A 193 -6.35 -5.67 2.83
N GLY A 194 -6.78 -5.89 4.08
CA GLY A 194 -5.92 -5.85 5.27
C GLY A 194 -5.64 -4.45 5.83
N GLN A 195 -6.28 -3.40 5.30
CA GLN A 195 -6.17 -2.05 5.86
C GLN A 195 -6.81 -1.96 7.24
N PRO A 196 -6.29 -1.09 8.15
CA PRO A 196 -6.87 -0.90 9.47
C PRO A 196 -8.26 -0.27 9.38
N LEU A 197 -9.11 -0.58 10.35
CA LEU A 197 -10.44 0.03 10.52
C LEU A 197 -10.33 1.23 11.47
N ASN A 198 -9.53 2.23 11.10
CA ASN A 198 -9.22 3.41 11.94
C ASN A 198 -10.04 4.66 11.56
N TYR A 199 -10.68 4.66 10.40
CA TYR A 199 -11.52 5.72 9.87
C TYR A 199 -13.00 5.34 10.02
N GLN A 200 -13.83 6.26 10.53
CA GLN A 200 -15.26 6.09 10.79
C GLN A 200 -16.07 7.29 10.30
#